data_AF-A0A933TFT9-F1
#
_entry.id   AF-A0A933TFT9-F1
#
_cell.length_a   1.000
_cell.length_b   1.000
_cell.length_c   1.000
_cell.angle_alpha   90.00
_cell.angle_beta   90.00
_cell.angle_gamma   90.00
#
_symmetry.space_group_name_H-M   'P 1'
#
loop_
_entity.id
_entity.type
_entity.pdbx_description
1 polymer ?
#
loop_
_entity_poly.entity_id
_entity_poly.type
_entity_poly.pdbx_seq_one_letter_code
_entity_poly.pdbx_strand_id
1 'polypeptide(L)'
;AGGAASSRRVPQWVRDRVWERDQGRCSFRAADGRRCGPRAWLEFDHVRPYALGGASDDPANVRLLCRAHNQLRAREMFGEAARRAA
;
A
#
# COMPACT_ATOMS: atom_id res chain seq x y z
N ALA A 1 -7.82 21.63 17.83
CA ALA A 1 -6.35 21.66 17.82
C ALA A 1 -5.89 21.17 16.45
N GLY A 2 -5.14 22.00 15.72
CA GLY A 2 -4.73 21.73 14.34
C GLY A 2 -3.87 20.47 14.27
N GLY A 3 -4.36 19.45 13.56
CA GLY A 3 -3.64 18.20 13.36
C GLY A 3 -2.36 18.48 12.57
N ALA A 4 -1.23 18.04 13.12
CA ALA A 4 0.03 18.02 12.38
C ALA A 4 -0.22 17.36 11.02
N ALA A 5 0.22 17.98 9.93
CA ALA A 5 0.08 17.43 8.59
C ALA A 5 0.56 15.97 8.62
N SER A 6 -0.34 15.03 8.30
CA SER A 6 -0.04 13.59 8.44
C SER A 6 1.17 13.28 7.56
N SER A 7 2.19 12.63 8.13
CA SER A 7 3.39 12.29 7.37
C SER A 7 3.04 11.28 6.27
N ARG A 8 3.67 11.40 5.10
CA ARG A 8 3.63 10.34 4.08
C ARG A 8 4.22 9.01 4.57
N ARG A 9 5.10 9.08 5.58
CA ARG A 9 5.72 7.90 6.17
C ARG A 9 4.67 7.10 6.94
N VAL A 10 4.51 5.83 6.57
CA VAL A 10 3.69 4.87 7.33
C VAL A 10 4.33 4.64 8.70
N PRO A 11 3.64 4.95 9.82
CA PRO A 11 4.15 4.71 11.16
C PRO A 11 4.43 3.22 11.42
N GLN A 12 5.39 2.92 12.29
CA GLN A 12 5.77 1.53 12.56
C GLN A 12 4.60 0.67 13.05
N TRP A 13 3.75 1.19 13.95
CA TRP A 13 2.58 0.47 14.45
C TRP A 13 1.57 0.11 13.35
N VAL A 14 1.44 0.94 12.31
CA VAL A 14 0.62 0.62 11.13
C VAL A 14 1.28 -0.49 10.33
N ARG A 15 2.60 -0.41 10.12
CA ARG A 15 3.36 -1.45 9.41
C ARG A 15 3.21 -2.81 10.07
N ASP A 16 3.29 -2.86 11.40
CA ASP A 16 3.16 -4.10 12.17
C ASP A 16 1.75 -4.70 12.01
N ARG A 17 0.70 -3.89 12.20
CA ARG A 17 -0.70 -4.34 12.01
C ARG A 17 -0.98 -4.83 10.59
N VAL A 18 -0.49 -4.10 9.60
CA VAL A 18 -0.66 -4.48 8.18
C VAL A 18 0.12 -5.76 7.87
N TRP A 19 1.31 -5.93 8.44
CA TRP A 19 2.11 -7.14 8.26
C TRP A 19 1.43 -8.37 8.86
N GLU A 20 0.90 -8.26 10.07
CA GLU A 20 0.14 -9.31 10.74
C GLU A 20 -1.13 -9.67 9.96
N ARG A 21 -1.95 -8.66 9.63
CA ARG A 21 -3.19 -8.84 8.84
C ARG A 21 -2.93 -9.51 7.50
N ASP A 22 -1.92 -9.03 6.78
CA ASP A 22 -1.60 -9.53 5.45
C ASP A 22 -0.70 -10.78 5.52
N GLN A 23 -0.33 -11.25 6.71
CA GLN A 23 0.51 -12.44 6.96
C GLN A 23 1.82 -12.43 6.16
N GLY A 24 2.45 -11.26 6.03
CA GLY A 24 3.67 -11.09 5.24
C GLY A 24 3.51 -11.54 3.78
N ARG A 25 2.34 -11.32 3.18
CA ARG A 25 2.01 -11.76 1.82
C ARG A 25 1.30 -10.66 1.06
N CYS A 26 1.59 -10.52 -0.23
CA CYS A 26 0.86 -9.61 -1.12
C CYS A 26 -0.67 -9.79 -0.96
N SER A 27 -1.38 -8.69 -0.70
CA SER A 27 -2.84 -8.67 -0.48
C SER A 27 -3.66 -8.59 -1.76
N PHE A 28 -3.01 -8.41 -2.92
CA PHE A 28 -3.69 -8.41 -4.21
C PHE A 28 -4.45 -9.72 -4.45
N ARG A 29 -5.68 -9.58 -4.96
CA ARG A 29 -6.53 -10.68 -5.41
C ARG A 29 -6.89 -10.47 -6.88
N ALA A 30 -6.72 -11.51 -7.67
CA ALA A 30 -7.19 -11.53 -9.05
C ALA A 30 -8.73 -11.59 -9.11
N ALA A 31 -9.29 -11.37 -10.30
CA ALA A 31 -10.74 -11.38 -10.51
C ALA A 31 -11.42 -12.70 -10.10
N ASP A 32 -10.68 -13.82 -10.18
CA ASP A 32 -11.13 -15.15 -9.73
C ASP A 32 -10.92 -15.40 -8.22
N GLY A 33 -10.54 -14.37 -7.46
CA GLY A 33 -10.34 -14.43 -6.01
C GLY A 33 -8.98 -14.96 -5.56
N ARG A 34 -8.14 -15.46 -6.48
CA ARG A 34 -6.80 -15.97 -6.13
C ARG A 34 -5.92 -14.85 -5.57
N ARG A 35 -5.39 -15.08 -4.36
CA ARG A 35 -4.45 -14.16 -3.73
C ARG A 35 -3.05 -14.35 -4.30
N CYS A 36 -2.37 -13.26 -4.58
CA CYS A 36 -0.99 -13.28 -5.07
C CYS A 36 -0.05 -14.02 -4.10
N GLY A 37 0.85 -14.87 -4.62
CA GLY A 37 1.72 -15.76 -3.83
C GLY A 37 2.96 -15.15 -3.14
N PRO A 38 3.65 -14.12 -3.69
CA PRO A 38 4.89 -13.60 -3.14
C PRO A 38 4.78 -13.13 -1.69
N ARG A 39 5.82 -13.47 -0.92
CA ARG A 39 6.05 -13.10 0.49
C ARG A 39 7.32 -12.29 0.72
N ALA A 40 8.12 -12.09 -0.33
CA ALA A 40 9.36 -11.34 -0.30
C ALA A 40 9.22 -10.06 -1.14
N TRP A 41 10.08 -9.08 -0.86
CA TRP A 41 10.14 -7.81 -1.58
C TRP A 41 8.76 -7.10 -1.62
N LEU A 42 8.10 -7.12 -0.46
CA LEU A 42 6.80 -6.49 -0.25
C LEU A 42 6.96 -5.02 0.11
N GLU A 43 5.96 -4.24 -0.24
CA GLU A 43 5.92 -2.80 -0.06
C GLU A 43 4.59 -2.40 0.58
N PHE A 44 4.64 -1.38 1.42
CA PHE A 44 3.46 -0.75 1.98
C PHE A 44 2.90 0.22 0.95
N ASP A 45 1.75 -0.13 0.39
CA ASP A 45 1.00 0.66 -0.57
C ASP A 45 -0.20 1.32 0.10
N HIS A 46 -0.46 2.58 -0.25
CA HIS A 46 -1.67 3.29 0.18
C HIS A 46 -2.82 2.96 -0.77
N VAL A 47 -3.91 2.40 -0.23
CA VAL A 47 -5.13 2.08 -1.01
C VAL A 47 -5.71 3.33 -1.66
N ARG A 48 -5.88 4.40 -0.87
CA ARG A 48 -6.03 5.77 -1.35
C ARG A 48 -4.66 6.44 -1.24
N PRO A 49 -4.02 6.85 -2.35
CA PRO A 49 -2.70 7.44 -2.28
C PRO A 49 -2.63 8.65 -1.37
N TYR A 50 -1.50 8.82 -0.68
CA TYR A 50 -1.22 10.02 0.11
C TYR A 50 -1.38 11.32 -0.70
N ALA A 51 -0.95 11.33 -1.98
CA ALA A 51 -1.08 12.50 -2.86
C ALA A 51 -2.55 12.91 -3.12
N LEU A 52 -3.49 11.99 -2.91
CA LEU A 52 -4.92 12.26 -2.99
C LEU A 52 -5.54 12.50 -1.61
N GLY A 53 -4.75 12.54 -0.54
CA GLY A 53 -5.20 12.74 0.85
C GLY A 53 -5.43 11.46 1.65
N GLY A 54 -4.86 10.33 1.21
CA GLY A 54 -4.90 9.09 1.98
C GLY A 54 -4.08 9.17 3.27
N ALA A 55 -4.67 8.71 4.38
CA ALA A 55 -4.03 8.68 5.69
C ALA A 55 -2.95 7.59 5.76
N SER A 56 -1.77 7.91 6.32
CA SER A 56 -0.69 6.94 6.55
C SER A 56 -0.79 6.25 7.91
N ASP A 57 -1.53 6.86 8.83
CA ASP A 57 -1.82 6.40 10.20
C ASP A 57 -3.11 5.57 10.28
N ASP A 58 -3.70 5.21 9.14
CA ASP A 58 -4.84 4.29 9.05
C ASP A 58 -4.40 2.94 8.47
N PRO A 59 -4.37 1.85 9.27
CA PRO A 59 -4.09 0.50 8.77
C PRO A 59 -5.05 0.03 7.69
N ALA A 60 -6.30 0.50 7.64
CA ALA A 60 -7.24 0.13 6.58
C ALA A 60 -6.85 0.75 5.23
N ASN A 61 -6.16 1.90 5.25
CA ASN A 61 -5.66 2.56 4.05
C ASN A 61 -4.29 2.06 3.60
N VAL A 62 -3.63 1.18 4.34
CA VAL A 62 -2.30 0.64 3.99
C VAL A 62 -2.37 -0.87 3.78
N ARG A 63 -1.66 -1.37 2.77
CA ARG A 63 -1.62 -2.81 2.42
C ARG A 63 -0.24 -3.26 1.96
N LEU A 64 0.04 -4.56 2.07
CA LEU A 64 1.23 -5.16 1.47
C LEU A 64 0.98 -5.53 0.01
N LEU A 65 1.84 -5.06 -0.89
CA LEU A 65 1.87 -5.51 -2.28
C LEU A 65 3.28 -5.95 -2.67
N CYS A 66 3.39 -6.93 -3.57
CA CYS A 66 4.65 -7.16 -4.27
C CYS A 66 4.90 -6.03 -5.27
N ARG A 67 6.16 -5.82 -5.66
CA ARG A 67 6.57 -4.79 -6.62
C ARG A 67 5.69 -4.73 -7.89
N ALA A 68 5.35 -5.89 -8.47
CA ALA A 68 4.52 -5.96 -9.67
C ALA A 68 3.10 -5.41 -9.45
N HIS A 69 2.44 -5.82 -8.37
CA HIS A 69 1.10 -5.33 -8.05
C HIS A 69 1.11 -3.90 -7.54
N ASN A 70 2.15 -3.45 -6.84
CA ASN A 70 2.29 -2.04 -6.48
C ASN A 70 2.37 -1.15 -7.74
N GLN A 71 3.18 -1.55 -8.73
CA GLN A 71 3.26 -0.83 -10.01
C GLN A 71 1.94 -0.85 -10.79
N LEU A 72 1.23 -1.99 -10.80
CA LEU A 72 -0.11 -2.07 -11.41
C LEU A 72 -1.05 -1.04 -10.77
N ARG A 73 -1.11 -0.99 -9.43
CA ARG A 73 -1.97 -0.05 -8.70
C ARG A 73 -1.59 1.41 -8.94
N ALA A 74 -0.29 1.70 -9.02
CA ALA A 74 0.19 3.03 -9.39
C ALA A 74 -0.30 3.44 -10.79
N ARG A 75 -0.23 2.54 -11.78
CA ARG A 75 -0.72 2.82 -13.15
C ARG A 75 -2.23 2.98 -13.20
N GLU A 76 -2.99 2.16 -12.48
CA GLU A 76 -4.45 2.28 -12.40
C GLU A 76 -4.88 3.63 -11.81
N MET A 77 -4.10 4.18 -10.87
CA MET A 77 -4.45 5.40 -10.14
C MET A 77 -3.93 6.68 -10.78
N PHE A 78 -2.76 6.63 -11.43
CA PHE A 78 -2.05 7.82 -11.92
C PHE A 78 -1.71 7.76 -13.42
N GLY A 79 -2.07 6.67 -14.11
CA GLY A 79 -1.76 6.44 -15.52
C GLY A 79 -0.37 5.85 -15.78
N GLU A 80 -0.06 5.57 -17.04
CA GLU A 80 1.19 4.88 -17.47
C GLU A 80 2.49 5.64 -17.10
N ALA A 81 2.41 6.95 -16.90
CA ALA A 81 3.54 7.77 -16.47
C ALA A 81 3.95 7.52 -15.00
N ALA A 82 3.14 6.80 -14.23
CA ALA A 82 3.38 6.47 -12.84
C ALA A 82 4.51 5.44 -12.69
N ARG A 83 5.75 5.88 -12.87
CA ARG A 83 6.94 5.16 -12.37
C ARG A 83 7.32 5.68 -10.99
N ARG A 84 7.91 4.81 -10.17
CA ARG A 84 8.32 5.15 -8.80
C ARG A 84 9.16 6.42 -8.79
N ALA A 85 8.74 7.40 -7.98
CA ALA A 85 9.72 8.20 -7.26
C ALA A 85 10.47 7.24 -6.33
N ALA A 86 11.79 7.18 -6.49
CA ALA A 86 12.70 6.35 -5.70
C ALA A 86 12.57 6.64 -4.20
#